data_AF-A0A432SQP7-F1
#
_entry.id   AF-A0A432SQP7-F1
#
_cell.length_a   1.000
_cell.length_b   1.000
_cell.length_c   1.000
_cell.angle_alpha   90.00
_cell.angle_beta   90.00
_cell.angle_gamma   90.00
#
_symmetry.space_group_name_H-M   'P 1'
#
loop_
_entity.id
_entity.type
_entity.pdbx_description
1 polymer ?
#
loop_
_entity_poly.entity_id
_entity_poly.type
_entity_poly.pdbx_seq_one_letter_code
_entity_poly.pdbx_strand_id
1 'polypeptide(L)'
;MKKISVISTLTASLLLVGCGDSSSSSNTNTEDMQKTIGIGYYVDSAVAGINYECGSQIGVTDSLGKFSFEKDQNCTFKLGNIVLRDINGTSLEDNVTILEDNKDVAKLLQSFDKDGDPSNGIEILPEVHEVMNEQNLSKVPTDITELVELVDKVKEKKPKEFEGEVVTNEEVETHLDNTRQRLETSGVKTQYDVEEENIKNDSDTKRPETSNGSDSETKRPETSNGSDAETKRPETSNASNSDTKGPETSNSLDSDTKGPETSNGSDSETKRPETSNGSDAEMQREIKKVSIGYYVDSAVEGVDFNCTTQSGTTDENGTFTFEDNESCTFTIGNVLLREVNASSLEDNVTIFEDNTKVAQLLQTLDSDGNASNGIEILPEAHDVLKERNITKVPKYDSDLVDIKDDLKIKASERYHGDIVSEQDAREHLEETRKKIEEHNQRTQNDVKAIRDAEREGEKSDREAMSESHEDANQTRNSNEERVLNRESNQERTAEQEAMSESHENANQTRNSNEERISNR
;
A
#
# COMPACT_ATOMS: atom_id res chain seq x y z
N MET A 1 -54.08 0.91 22.26
CA MET A 1 -53.92 -0.32 23.07
C MET A 1 -52.56 -0.91 22.75
N LYS A 2 -51.69 -1.33 23.69
CA LYS A 2 -51.69 -1.23 25.18
C LYS A 2 -50.33 -0.65 25.60
N LYS A 3 -50.27 0.12 26.69
CA LYS A 3 -49.02 0.35 27.43
C LYS A 3 -48.79 -0.83 28.38
N ILE A 4 -47.56 -1.31 28.53
CA ILE A 4 -47.12 -2.07 29.71
C ILE A 4 -45.80 -1.47 30.16
N SER A 5 -45.74 -1.09 31.43
CA SER A 5 -44.52 -0.66 32.12
C SER A 5 -44.17 -1.73 33.16
N VAL A 6 -42.88 -2.01 33.36
CA VAL A 6 -42.38 -2.82 34.47
C VAL A 6 -41.18 -2.10 35.06
N ILE A 7 -41.14 -2.04 36.40
CA ILE A 7 -40.12 -1.42 37.23
C ILE A 7 -39.64 -2.49 38.21
N SER A 8 -38.47 -2.29 38.84
CA SER A 8 -37.98 -3.03 40.02
C SER A 8 -37.32 -4.40 39.69
N THR A 9 -36.33 -4.91 40.44
CA THR A 9 -35.73 -4.46 41.72
C THR A 9 -34.25 -4.85 41.82
N LEU A 10 -33.51 -4.25 42.76
CA LEU A 10 -32.24 -4.78 43.28
C LEU A 10 -32.39 -6.21 43.83
N THR A 11 -31.34 -7.03 43.65
CA THR A 11 -30.81 -7.92 44.69
C THR A 11 -29.29 -8.00 44.58
N ALA A 12 -28.58 -7.81 45.69
CA ALA A 12 -27.15 -8.05 45.81
C ALA A 12 -26.90 -9.05 46.95
N SER A 13 -26.11 -10.09 46.68
CA SER A 13 -25.72 -11.11 47.65
C SER A 13 -24.27 -11.53 47.42
N LEU A 14 -23.37 -11.14 48.34
CA LEU A 14 -22.02 -11.69 48.39
C LEU A 14 -22.04 -13.05 49.09
N LEU A 15 -21.21 -13.99 48.63
CA LEU A 15 -20.77 -15.13 49.41
C LEU A 15 -19.24 -15.27 49.29
N LEU A 16 -18.56 -15.43 50.42
CA LEU A 16 -17.10 -15.48 50.56
C LEU A 16 -16.67 -16.82 51.17
N VAL A 17 -16.16 -17.74 50.34
CA VAL A 17 -15.20 -18.83 50.65
C VAL A 17 -14.57 -19.24 49.30
N GLY A 18 -13.27 -19.55 49.13
CA GLY A 18 -12.14 -19.45 50.05
C GLY A 18 -11.09 -20.57 49.87
N CYS A 19 -9.97 -20.24 49.20
CA CYS A 19 -8.66 -20.95 49.19
C CYS A 19 -8.62 -22.46 48.82
N GLY A 20 -7.95 -22.82 47.71
CA GLY A 20 -7.64 -24.24 47.40
C GLY A 20 -6.92 -24.52 46.07
N ASP A 21 -5.60 -24.35 46.07
CA ASP A 21 -4.53 -25.06 45.31
C ASP A 21 -4.59 -25.33 43.77
N SER A 22 -3.40 -25.25 43.16
CA SER A 22 -2.92 -25.69 41.82
C SER A 22 -3.87 -25.94 40.62
N SER A 23 -3.72 -25.12 39.57
CA SER A 23 -3.28 -25.57 38.22
C SER A 23 -3.08 -24.38 37.25
N SER A 24 -2.24 -24.57 36.22
CA SER A 24 -1.85 -23.51 35.27
C SER A 24 -2.78 -23.40 34.07
N SER A 25 -3.10 -22.17 33.65
CA SER A 25 -3.34 -21.79 32.24
C SER A 25 -3.20 -20.26 32.10
N SER A 26 -2.52 -19.81 31.05
CA SER A 26 -2.11 -18.41 30.88
C SER A 26 -3.24 -17.50 30.38
N ASN A 27 -3.16 -16.21 30.70
CA ASN A 27 -3.92 -15.19 29.97
C ASN A 27 -3.53 -15.23 28.48
N THR A 28 -4.52 -15.32 27.60
CA THR A 28 -4.35 -14.92 26.19
C THR A 28 -4.39 -13.40 26.13
N ASN A 29 -3.23 -12.75 26.07
CA ASN A 29 -3.17 -11.36 25.65
C ASN A 29 -3.69 -11.28 24.20
N THR A 30 -4.59 -10.36 23.92
CA THR A 30 -4.77 -9.86 22.54
C THR A 30 -3.59 -8.95 22.25
N GLU A 31 -2.61 -9.46 21.53
CA GLU A 31 -1.50 -8.63 21.06
C GLU A 31 -1.98 -7.77 19.90
N ASP A 32 -1.72 -6.47 20.00
CA ASP A 32 -1.94 -5.49 18.96
C ASP A 32 -0.88 -5.76 17.87
N MET A 33 -1.31 -6.15 16.67
CA MET A 33 -0.37 -6.52 15.61
C MET A 33 0.29 -5.27 15.04
N GLN A 34 1.36 -4.81 15.68
CA GLN A 34 2.21 -3.76 15.15
C GLN A 34 2.84 -4.23 13.84
N LYS A 35 2.23 -3.79 12.74
CA LYS A 35 2.63 -3.98 11.35
C LYS A 35 4.13 -3.74 11.19
N THR A 36 4.90 -4.83 11.10
CA THR A 36 6.35 -4.75 10.94
C THR A 36 6.66 -4.55 9.47
N ILE A 37 7.23 -3.40 9.13
CA ILE A 37 7.75 -3.13 7.80
C ILE A 37 9.20 -3.65 7.73
N GLY A 38 9.49 -4.44 6.72
CA GLY A 38 10.84 -4.87 6.35
C GLY A 38 11.28 -4.25 5.03
N ILE A 39 12.58 -4.31 4.76
CA ILE A 39 13.20 -3.86 3.52
C ILE A 39 13.62 -5.07 2.69
N GLY A 40 13.42 -5.03 1.37
CA GLY A 40 13.98 -6.00 0.43
C GLY A 40 14.60 -5.32 -0.79
N TYR A 41 15.27 -6.10 -1.64
CA TYR A 41 15.94 -5.61 -2.86
C TYR A 41 15.61 -6.50 -4.06
N TYR A 42 15.02 -5.95 -5.14
CA TYR A 42 14.72 -6.69 -6.38
C TYR A 42 15.90 -6.59 -7.35
N VAL A 43 16.43 -7.73 -7.82
CA VAL A 43 17.70 -7.75 -8.56
C VAL A 43 17.75 -8.62 -9.83
N ASP A 44 18.24 -7.99 -10.89
CA ASP A 44 18.96 -8.52 -12.05
C ASP A 44 20.15 -7.56 -12.34
N SER A 45 21.04 -7.39 -11.35
CA SER A 45 21.57 -6.05 -10.93
C SER A 45 20.50 -5.22 -10.20
N ALA A 46 20.86 -4.11 -9.54
CA ALA A 46 19.87 -3.29 -8.83
C ALA A 46 18.80 -2.75 -9.81
N VAL A 47 17.55 -3.24 -9.73
CA VAL A 47 16.49 -2.85 -10.68
C VAL A 47 15.66 -1.69 -10.12
N ALA A 48 15.96 -0.48 -10.59
CA ALA A 48 15.23 0.73 -10.25
C ALA A 48 13.98 0.92 -11.13
N GLY A 49 13.02 1.70 -10.65
CA GLY A 49 11.86 2.10 -11.45
C GLY A 49 10.73 1.07 -11.55
N ILE A 50 10.75 -0.03 -10.78
CA ILE A 50 9.70 -1.06 -10.82
C ILE A 50 8.63 -0.82 -9.75
N ASN A 51 7.37 -0.82 -10.15
CA ASN A 51 6.24 -0.67 -9.24
C ASN A 51 6.10 -1.94 -8.40
N TYR A 52 5.85 -1.82 -7.09
CA TYR A 52 5.58 -2.95 -6.21
C TYR A 52 4.31 -2.75 -5.37
N GLU A 53 3.64 -3.86 -5.03
CA GLU A 53 2.51 -3.92 -4.11
C GLU A 53 2.78 -5.03 -3.08
N CYS A 54 3.14 -4.66 -1.85
CA CYS A 54 3.64 -5.55 -0.80
C CYS A 54 2.81 -5.43 0.49
N GLY A 55 1.66 -6.11 0.54
CA GLY A 55 0.63 -5.86 1.55
C GLY A 55 0.02 -4.47 1.38
N SER A 56 0.19 -3.57 2.36
CA SER A 56 -0.05 -2.12 2.17
C SER A 56 1.23 -1.28 2.15
N GLN A 57 2.27 -1.76 1.45
CA GLN A 57 3.41 -0.96 1.02
C GLN A 57 3.43 -0.96 -0.51
N ILE A 58 3.12 0.18 -1.12
CA ILE A 58 2.94 0.28 -2.58
C ILE A 58 3.78 1.47 -3.09
N GLY A 59 4.77 1.18 -3.94
CA GLY A 59 5.78 2.16 -4.34
C GLY A 59 6.56 1.76 -5.58
N VAL A 60 7.74 2.37 -5.75
CA VAL A 60 8.69 2.14 -6.85
C VAL A 60 10.05 1.73 -6.26
N THR A 61 10.77 0.82 -6.91
CA THR A 61 12.13 0.43 -6.47
C THR A 61 13.16 1.54 -6.71
N ASP A 62 14.03 1.79 -5.73
CA ASP A 62 15.10 2.79 -5.83
C ASP A 62 16.33 2.30 -6.64
N SER A 63 17.38 3.13 -6.74
CA SER A 63 18.63 2.82 -7.47
C SER A 63 19.43 1.64 -6.91
N LEU A 64 19.02 1.04 -5.79
CA LEU A 64 19.58 -0.20 -5.22
C LEU A 64 18.62 -1.39 -5.40
N GLY A 65 17.52 -1.21 -6.15
CA GLY A 65 16.42 -2.15 -6.26
C GLY A 65 15.54 -2.22 -5.02
N LYS A 66 15.68 -1.29 -4.06
CA LYS A 66 15.10 -1.42 -2.72
C LYS A 66 13.58 -1.20 -2.73
N PHE A 67 12.85 -2.05 -2.03
CA PHE A 67 11.43 -1.92 -1.76
C PHE A 67 11.12 -2.11 -0.27
N SER A 68 9.99 -1.57 0.20
CA SER A 68 9.44 -1.80 1.53
C SER A 68 8.33 -2.86 1.46
N PHE A 69 8.23 -3.75 2.44
CA PHE A 69 7.16 -4.73 2.50
C PHE A 69 6.56 -4.87 3.90
N GLU A 70 5.26 -5.17 3.96
CA GLU A 70 4.61 -5.62 5.18
C GLU A 70 4.94 -7.09 5.46
N LYS A 71 5.48 -7.37 6.65
CA LYS A 71 5.86 -8.74 7.02
C LYS A 71 4.67 -9.71 6.89
N ASP A 72 4.94 -10.88 6.33
CA ASP A 72 4.01 -11.98 6.10
C ASP A 72 2.86 -11.65 5.11
N GLN A 73 2.95 -10.54 4.35
CA GLN A 73 2.09 -10.26 3.18
C GLN A 73 2.85 -10.50 1.87
N ASN A 74 2.12 -10.89 0.82
CA ASN A 74 2.70 -11.11 -0.51
C ASN A 74 3.14 -9.79 -1.16
N CYS A 75 4.16 -9.87 -2.02
CA CYS A 75 4.61 -8.81 -2.91
C CYS A 75 4.28 -9.13 -4.37
N THR A 76 3.84 -8.14 -5.14
CA THR A 76 3.67 -8.21 -6.61
C THR A 76 4.45 -7.07 -7.26
N PHE A 77 5.42 -7.39 -8.12
CA PHE A 77 6.22 -6.44 -8.91
C PHE A 77 5.63 -6.25 -10.30
N LYS A 78 5.60 -5.01 -10.81
CA LYS A 78 4.86 -4.61 -12.01
C LYS A 78 5.61 -3.57 -12.86
N LEU A 79 5.46 -3.68 -14.18
CA LEU A 79 5.90 -2.69 -15.17
C LEU A 79 4.68 -2.23 -15.97
N GLY A 80 4.21 -1.01 -15.72
CA GLY A 80 2.86 -0.59 -16.09
C GLY A 80 1.80 -1.59 -15.59
N ASN A 81 0.96 -2.07 -16.49
CA ASN A 81 -0.06 -3.10 -16.25
C ASN A 81 0.46 -4.55 -16.28
N ILE A 82 1.75 -4.79 -16.55
CA ILE A 82 2.35 -6.14 -16.60
C ILE A 82 2.80 -6.55 -15.20
N VAL A 83 2.30 -7.68 -14.68
CA VAL A 83 2.92 -8.34 -13.52
C VAL A 83 4.21 -9.04 -13.98
N LEU A 84 5.33 -8.69 -13.35
CA LEU A 84 6.64 -9.32 -13.58
C LEU A 84 6.82 -10.55 -12.69
N ARG A 85 6.57 -10.39 -11.37
CA ARG A 85 6.86 -11.38 -10.34
C ARG A 85 5.92 -11.25 -9.14
N ASP A 86 5.44 -12.39 -8.64
CA ASP A 86 4.76 -12.51 -7.35
C ASP A 86 5.67 -13.24 -6.35
N ILE A 87 5.77 -12.74 -5.12
CA ILE A 87 6.52 -13.35 -4.01
C ILE A 87 5.58 -13.58 -2.82
N ASN A 88 5.70 -14.74 -2.19
CA ASN A 88 4.93 -15.07 -0.98
C ASN A 88 5.49 -14.32 0.24
N GLY A 89 4.62 -13.80 1.11
CA GLY A 89 5.03 -13.12 2.34
C GLY A 89 5.88 -13.97 3.29
N THR A 90 5.80 -15.31 3.22
CA THR A 90 6.70 -16.19 3.99
C THR A 90 8.15 -16.18 3.50
N SER A 91 8.37 -15.78 2.24
CA SER A 91 9.69 -15.67 1.61
C SER A 91 10.34 -14.29 1.85
N LEU A 92 9.68 -13.40 2.61
CA LEU A 92 10.12 -12.04 2.89
C LEU A 92 10.69 -11.89 4.32
N GLU A 93 12.02 -11.82 4.39
CA GLU A 93 12.77 -11.44 5.60
C GLU A 93 13.40 -10.05 5.41
N ASP A 94 13.74 -9.38 6.52
CA ASP A 94 14.34 -8.05 6.45
C ASP A 94 15.76 -8.11 5.84
N ASN A 95 15.97 -7.29 4.81
CA ASN A 95 17.10 -7.28 3.88
C ASN A 95 17.17 -8.50 2.93
N VAL A 96 16.06 -9.20 2.67
CA VAL A 96 16.00 -10.24 1.64
C VAL A 96 16.26 -9.66 0.25
N THR A 97 16.98 -10.40 -0.58
CA THR A 97 17.13 -10.12 -2.01
C THR A 97 16.19 -10.99 -2.83
N ILE A 98 15.36 -10.37 -3.66
CA ILE A 98 14.50 -11.04 -4.64
C ILE A 98 15.28 -11.12 -5.96
N LEU A 99 15.93 -12.26 -6.19
CA LEU A 99 16.59 -12.54 -7.46
C LEU A 99 15.54 -12.76 -8.56
N GLU A 100 15.64 -12.01 -9.65
CA GLU A 100 14.96 -12.30 -10.90
C GLU A 100 15.65 -13.47 -11.62
N ASP A 101 14.85 -14.38 -12.18
CA ASP A 101 15.33 -15.60 -12.85
C ASP A 101 14.40 -16.10 -13.97
N ASN A 102 13.28 -15.41 -14.20
CA ASN A 102 12.46 -15.60 -15.39
C ASN A 102 13.13 -14.86 -16.55
N LYS A 103 13.70 -15.62 -17.48
CA LYS A 103 14.45 -15.07 -18.63
C LYS A 103 13.64 -14.12 -19.50
N ASP A 104 12.32 -14.26 -19.56
CA ASP A 104 11.47 -13.33 -20.31
C ASP A 104 11.33 -11.97 -19.58
N VAL A 105 11.28 -11.98 -18.24
CA VAL A 105 11.27 -10.77 -17.41
C VAL A 105 12.64 -10.10 -17.40
N ALA A 106 13.70 -10.87 -17.15
CA ALA A 106 15.09 -10.40 -17.21
C ALA A 106 15.40 -9.73 -18.56
N LYS A 107 15.01 -10.38 -19.66
CA LYS A 107 15.11 -9.81 -21.02
C LYS A 107 14.33 -8.51 -21.17
N LEU A 108 13.12 -8.42 -20.63
CA LEU A 108 12.32 -7.20 -20.67
C LEU A 108 13.02 -6.07 -19.91
N LEU A 109 13.49 -6.32 -18.68
CA LEU A 109 14.19 -5.36 -17.84
C LEU A 109 15.48 -4.86 -18.51
N GLN A 110 16.38 -5.77 -18.90
CA GLN A 110 17.66 -5.45 -19.55
C GLN A 110 17.47 -4.73 -20.91
N SER A 111 16.36 -4.96 -21.62
CA SER A 111 16.06 -4.23 -22.87
C SER A 111 15.49 -2.82 -22.65
N PHE A 112 15.03 -2.52 -21.44
CA PHE A 112 14.49 -1.22 -21.02
C PHE A 112 15.38 -0.47 -20.03
N ASP A 113 16.62 -0.94 -19.87
CA ASP A 113 17.66 -0.25 -19.14
C ASP A 113 18.04 1.06 -19.84
N LYS A 114 18.20 2.13 -19.05
CA LYS A 114 18.35 3.51 -19.52
C LYS A 114 19.60 3.74 -20.35
N ASP A 115 20.75 3.26 -19.90
CA ASP A 115 22.03 3.38 -20.62
C ASP A 115 22.39 2.15 -21.47
N GLY A 116 21.68 1.03 -21.25
CA GLY A 116 21.88 -0.23 -21.95
C GLY A 116 23.07 -1.07 -21.45
N ASP A 117 23.63 -0.77 -20.27
CA ASP A 117 24.64 -1.59 -19.59
C ASP A 117 24.09 -2.17 -18.27
N PRO A 118 23.31 -3.27 -18.33
CA PRO A 118 22.69 -3.87 -17.15
C PRO A 118 23.71 -4.40 -16.13
N SER A 119 25.01 -4.38 -16.44
CA SER A 119 26.08 -4.76 -15.51
C SER A 119 26.34 -3.71 -14.42
N ASN A 120 25.94 -2.45 -14.62
CA ASN A 120 26.16 -1.35 -13.66
C ASN A 120 24.94 -1.08 -12.75
N GLY A 121 23.73 -1.37 -13.23
CA GLY A 121 22.42 -1.25 -12.59
C GLY A 121 21.36 -1.78 -13.55
N ILE A 122 20.08 -1.57 -13.30
CA ILE A 122 19.06 -1.48 -14.37
C ILE A 122 18.15 -0.31 -13.99
N GLU A 123 18.13 0.76 -14.78
CA GLU A 123 17.28 1.93 -14.53
C GLU A 123 16.11 1.97 -15.53
N ILE A 124 14.90 1.70 -15.05
CA ILE A 124 13.69 1.72 -15.89
C ILE A 124 13.04 3.11 -15.86
N LEU A 125 13.08 3.82 -17.00
CA LEU A 125 12.47 5.15 -17.14
C LEU A 125 10.94 5.15 -17.01
N PRO A 126 10.31 6.24 -16.52
CA PRO A 126 8.85 6.38 -16.45
C PRO A 126 8.12 6.13 -17.78
N GLU A 127 8.71 6.54 -18.92
CA GLU A 127 8.14 6.33 -20.26
C GLU A 127 7.97 4.86 -20.62
N VAL A 128 8.73 3.94 -19.98
CA VAL A 128 8.53 2.50 -20.18
C VAL A 128 7.16 2.11 -19.63
N HIS A 129 6.77 2.59 -18.44
CA HIS A 129 5.44 2.37 -17.89
C HIS A 129 4.35 3.01 -18.76
N GLU A 130 4.58 4.22 -19.27
CA GLU A 130 3.66 4.86 -20.21
C GLU A 130 3.44 4.00 -21.45
N VAL A 131 4.52 3.55 -22.11
CA VAL A 131 4.44 2.74 -23.34
C VAL A 131 3.74 1.41 -23.09
N MET A 132 4.05 0.70 -21.99
CA MET A 132 3.34 -0.55 -21.62
C MET A 132 1.84 -0.31 -21.39
N ASN A 133 1.48 0.82 -20.78
CA ASN A 133 0.09 1.20 -20.53
C ASN A 133 -0.64 1.63 -21.80
N GLU A 134 0.00 2.41 -22.68
CA GLU A 134 -0.53 2.81 -24.00
C GLU A 134 -0.79 1.61 -24.91
N GLN A 135 0.09 0.60 -24.89
CA GLN A 135 -0.13 -0.63 -25.64
C GLN A 135 -1.10 -1.60 -24.94
N ASN A 136 -1.58 -1.25 -23.73
CA ASN A 136 -2.49 -2.07 -22.91
C ASN A 136 -1.95 -3.50 -22.69
N LEU A 137 -0.64 -3.63 -22.44
CA LEU A 137 -0.01 -4.92 -22.20
C LEU A 137 -0.33 -5.43 -20.78
N SER A 138 -0.70 -6.70 -20.68
CA SER A 138 -1.05 -7.37 -19.42
C SER A 138 -0.17 -8.60 -19.12
N LYS A 139 0.87 -8.80 -19.93
CA LYS A 139 1.85 -9.89 -19.87
C LYS A 139 3.17 -9.41 -20.44
N VAL A 140 4.26 -10.05 -20.00
CA VAL A 140 5.61 -9.89 -20.55
C VAL A 140 5.60 -10.24 -22.06
N PRO A 141 6.06 -9.31 -22.94
CA PRO A 141 6.30 -9.61 -24.35
C PRO A 141 7.31 -10.75 -24.52
N THR A 142 6.97 -11.74 -25.34
CA THR A 142 7.84 -12.90 -25.63
C THR A 142 8.24 -12.98 -27.10
N ASP A 143 7.61 -12.21 -27.99
CA ASP A 143 8.07 -12.04 -29.37
C ASP A 143 9.11 -10.92 -29.43
N ILE A 144 10.23 -11.19 -30.11
CA ILE A 144 11.33 -10.22 -30.22
C ILE A 144 10.94 -9.00 -31.06
N THR A 145 10.00 -9.13 -31.99
CA THR A 145 9.48 -8.01 -32.81
C THR A 145 8.63 -7.08 -31.97
N GLU A 146 7.77 -7.64 -31.10
CA GLU A 146 6.96 -6.88 -30.15
C GLU A 146 7.85 -6.10 -29.17
N LEU A 147 8.90 -6.74 -28.65
CA LEU A 147 9.87 -6.09 -27.76
C LEU A 147 10.66 -4.96 -28.46
N VAL A 148 11.09 -5.16 -29.71
CA VAL A 148 11.73 -4.10 -30.52
C VAL A 148 10.77 -2.92 -30.74
N GLU A 149 9.50 -3.18 -31.11
CA GLU A 149 8.51 -2.12 -31.30
C GLU A 149 8.21 -1.33 -30.01
N LEU A 150 8.45 -1.88 -28.82
CA LEU A 150 8.28 -1.18 -27.54
C LEU A 150 9.52 -0.36 -27.18
N VAL A 151 10.72 -0.91 -27.39
CA VAL A 151 12.01 -0.22 -27.19
C VAL A 151 12.13 0.98 -28.14
N ASP A 152 11.74 0.82 -29.41
CA ASP A 152 11.70 1.92 -30.39
C ASP A 152 10.74 3.05 -29.97
N LYS A 153 9.60 2.75 -29.32
CA LYS A 153 8.64 3.75 -28.82
C LYS A 153 9.19 4.56 -27.64
N VAL A 154 9.89 3.92 -26.70
CA VAL A 154 10.57 4.63 -25.60
C VAL A 154 11.73 5.47 -26.15
N LYS A 155 12.49 4.94 -27.12
CA LYS A 155 13.56 5.67 -27.82
C LYS A 155 13.04 6.83 -28.69
N GLU A 156 11.82 6.78 -29.19
CA GLU A 156 11.14 7.93 -29.83
C GLU A 156 10.73 9.01 -28.81
N LYS A 157 10.27 8.62 -27.60
CA LYS A 157 9.92 9.57 -26.52
C LYS A 157 11.14 10.26 -25.91
N LYS A 158 12.19 9.50 -25.56
CA LYS A 158 13.38 9.96 -24.81
C LYS A 158 14.71 9.79 -25.62
N PRO A 159 14.84 10.33 -26.87
CA PRO A 159 15.94 10.06 -27.82
C PRO A 159 17.34 10.64 -27.44
N LYS A 160 17.53 11.03 -26.18
CA LYS A 160 18.80 11.50 -25.60
C LYS A 160 19.07 10.96 -24.19
N GLU A 161 18.08 10.32 -23.59
CA GLU A 161 18.06 9.88 -22.20
C GLU A 161 17.86 8.36 -22.11
N PHE A 162 17.44 7.71 -23.20
CA PHE A 162 17.27 6.27 -23.33
C PHE A 162 18.14 5.71 -24.45
N GLU A 163 19.23 5.03 -24.08
CA GLU A 163 20.15 4.33 -24.99
C GLU A 163 19.84 2.83 -25.12
N GLY A 164 19.03 2.23 -24.24
CA GLY A 164 18.69 0.80 -24.18
C GLY A 164 18.27 0.13 -25.51
N GLU A 165 18.70 -1.13 -25.70
CA GLU A 165 18.47 -1.94 -26.90
C GLU A 165 18.01 -3.36 -26.55
N VAL A 166 17.33 -4.05 -27.48
CA VAL A 166 16.79 -5.40 -27.22
C VAL A 166 17.91 -6.45 -27.12
N VAL A 167 18.25 -6.84 -25.89
CA VAL A 167 19.28 -7.84 -25.60
C VAL A 167 18.90 -9.23 -26.11
N THR A 168 19.91 -10.05 -26.44
CA THR A 168 19.73 -11.45 -26.83
C THR A 168 19.57 -12.36 -25.62
N ASN A 169 19.03 -13.56 -25.84
CA ASN A 169 18.88 -14.55 -24.77
C ASN A 169 20.25 -15.04 -24.22
N GLU A 170 21.34 -14.94 -24.99
CA GLU A 170 22.69 -15.31 -24.55
C GLU A 170 23.31 -14.25 -23.62
N GLU A 171 23.03 -12.96 -23.89
CA GLU A 171 23.40 -11.85 -23.01
C GLU A 171 22.60 -11.92 -21.69
N VAL A 172 21.28 -12.16 -21.76
CA VAL A 172 20.41 -12.33 -20.58
C VAL A 172 20.85 -13.51 -19.71
N GLU A 173 21.20 -14.65 -20.30
CA GLU A 173 21.74 -15.80 -19.56
C GLU A 173 23.08 -15.48 -18.91
N THR A 174 23.98 -14.81 -19.63
CA THR A 174 25.28 -14.40 -19.12
C THR A 174 25.14 -13.41 -17.95
N HIS A 175 24.21 -12.46 -18.05
CA HIS A 175 23.97 -11.45 -17.03
C HIS A 175 23.36 -12.03 -15.76
N LEU A 176 22.32 -12.86 -15.89
CA LEU A 176 21.70 -13.56 -14.76
C LEU A 176 22.70 -14.47 -14.01
N ASP A 177 23.57 -15.17 -14.74
CA ASP A 177 24.60 -16.02 -14.14
C ASP A 177 25.67 -15.19 -13.43
N ASN A 178 26.09 -14.05 -14.00
CA ASN A 178 26.96 -13.10 -13.33
C ASN A 178 26.31 -12.54 -12.06
N THR A 179 25.03 -12.15 -12.11
CA THR A 179 24.27 -11.61 -10.97
C THR A 179 24.16 -12.64 -9.85
N ARG A 180 23.83 -13.90 -10.17
CA ARG A 180 23.82 -14.99 -9.19
C ARG A 180 25.20 -15.23 -8.57
N GLN A 181 26.27 -15.24 -9.38
CA GLN A 181 27.63 -15.40 -8.88
C GLN A 181 28.05 -14.25 -7.94
N ARG A 182 27.63 -13.00 -8.21
CA ARG A 182 27.86 -11.86 -7.29
C ARG A 182 27.18 -12.11 -5.94
N LEU A 183 25.90 -12.50 -5.94
CA LEU A 183 25.14 -12.77 -4.71
C LEU A 183 25.75 -13.94 -3.89
N GLU A 184 26.05 -15.06 -4.55
CA GLU A 184 26.71 -16.23 -3.93
C GLU A 184 28.06 -15.85 -3.30
N THR A 185 28.89 -15.09 -4.01
CA THR A 185 30.22 -14.66 -3.55
C THR A 185 30.13 -13.67 -2.39
N SER A 186 29.09 -12.84 -2.36
CA SER A 186 28.85 -11.85 -1.29
C SER A 186 28.12 -12.41 -0.08
N GLY A 187 27.53 -13.62 -0.16
CA GLY A 187 26.77 -14.24 0.94
C GLY A 187 25.45 -13.54 1.24
N VAL A 188 24.82 -12.94 0.23
CA VAL A 188 23.54 -12.23 0.35
C VAL A 188 22.38 -13.23 0.41
N LYS A 189 21.48 -13.09 1.39
CA LYS A 189 20.30 -13.97 1.54
C LYS A 189 19.26 -13.67 0.47
N THR A 190 18.94 -14.66 -0.36
CA THR A 190 17.90 -14.57 -1.39
C THR A 190 16.54 -15.08 -0.88
N GLN A 191 15.47 -14.87 -1.65
CA GLN A 191 14.17 -15.49 -1.35
C GLN A 191 14.25 -17.02 -1.28
N TYR A 192 15.15 -17.64 -2.06
CA TYR A 192 15.31 -19.10 -2.10
C TYR A 192 15.99 -19.65 -0.85
N ASP A 193 16.89 -18.89 -0.21
CA ASP A 193 17.48 -19.26 1.07
C ASP A 193 16.42 -19.23 2.19
N VAL A 194 15.56 -18.21 2.20
CA VAL A 194 14.41 -18.10 3.12
C VAL A 194 13.44 -19.27 2.92
N GLU A 195 13.14 -19.63 1.67
CA GLU A 195 12.27 -20.77 1.35
C GLU A 195 12.89 -22.12 1.77
N GLU A 196 14.18 -22.35 1.56
CA GLU A 196 14.84 -23.59 1.99
C GLU A 196 14.90 -23.70 3.53
N GLU A 197 15.11 -22.60 4.24
CA GLU A 197 15.03 -22.55 5.72
C GLU A 197 13.61 -22.84 6.23
N ASN A 198 12.59 -22.24 5.62
CA ASN A 198 11.18 -22.51 5.97
C ASN A 198 10.79 -23.98 5.74
N ILE A 199 11.22 -24.60 4.63
CA ILE A 199 10.97 -26.01 4.34
C ILE A 199 11.62 -26.93 5.40
N LYS A 200 12.85 -26.62 5.84
CA LYS A 200 13.52 -27.36 6.93
C LYS A 200 12.71 -27.27 8.23
N ASN A 201 12.27 -26.08 8.61
CA ASN A 201 11.51 -25.82 9.84
C ASN A 201 10.13 -26.54 9.87
N ASP A 202 9.41 -26.59 8.75
CA ASP A 202 8.17 -27.37 8.63
C ASP A 202 8.40 -28.89 8.66
N SER A 203 9.56 -29.36 8.18
CA SER A 203 9.91 -30.78 8.21
C SER A 203 10.19 -31.30 9.63
N ASP A 204 10.86 -30.53 10.48
CA ASP A 204 11.16 -30.90 11.87
C ASP A 204 9.91 -30.81 12.77
N THR A 205 9.03 -29.83 12.54
CA THR A 205 7.80 -29.65 13.33
C THR A 205 6.70 -30.69 13.03
N LYS A 206 6.77 -31.42 11.91
CA LYS A 206 5.83 -32.51 11.58
C LYS A 206 6.16 -33.86 12.20
N ARG A 207 7.27 -34.00 12.95
CA ARG A 207 7.72 -35.28 13.51
C ARG A 207 6.92 -35.69 14.77
N PRO A 208 6.23 -36.85 14.79
CA PRO A 208 5.63 -37.39 16.01
C PRO A 208 6.69 -37.89 17.01
N GLU A 209 6.48 -37.61 18.30
CA GLU A 209 7.22 -38.19 19.41
C GLU A 209 6.95 -39.70 19.55
N THR A 210 7.77 -40.52 18.89
CA THR A 210 7.92 -41.96 19.19
C THR A 210 9.40 -42.33 19.32
N SER A 211 9.78 -42.88 20.47
CA SER A 211 11.16 -43.11 20.87
C SER A 211 11.74 -44.45 20.37
N ASN A 212 13.08 -44.49 20.32
CA ASN A 212 13.98 -45.62 20.03
C ASN A 212 14.12 -46.00 18.52
N GLY A 213 15.34 -46.05 17.95
CA GLY A 213 16.64 -45.74 18.54
C GLY A 213 17.85 -46.12 17.65
N SER A 214 19.05 -46.04 18.25
CA SER A 214 20.38 -46.46 17.74
C SER A 214 20.95 -45.77 16.48
N ASP A 215 21.87 -44.84 16.74
CA ASP A 215 23.25 -44.74 16.21
C ASP A 215 23.54 -44.85 14.70
N SER A 216 24.08 -43.76 14.15
CA SER A 216 25.44 -43.78 13.58
C SER A 216 26.04 -42.37 13.50
N GLU A 217 27.33 -42.23 13.80
CA GLU A 217 28.00 -40.92 13.89
C GLU A 217 28.49 -40.37 12.54
N THR A 218 28.53 -39.04 12.49
CA THR A 218 29.15 -38.19 11.45
C THR A 218 30.56 -38.63 10.97
N LYS A 219 30.88 -38.28 9.71
CA LYS A 219 32.11 -37.49 9.44
C LYS A 219 32.19 -36.81 8.06
N ARG A 220 32.30 -35.48 8.10
CA ARG A 220 32.89 -34.61 7.07
C ARG A 220 34.42 -34.83 7.01
N PRO A 221 35.03 -34.88 5.81
CA PRO A 221 36.45 -34.61 5.63
C PRO A 221 36.67 -33.19 5.06
N GLU A 222 37.75 -32.53 5.49
CA GLU A 222 38.26 -31.33 4.82
C GLU A 222 39.54 -31.61 4.03
N THR A 223 39.96 -30.59 3.29
CA THR A 223 41.18 -30.49 2.48
C THR A 223 42.45 -31.06 3.12
N SER A 224 43.33 -31.62 2.28
CA SER A 224 44.79 -31.51 2.47
C SER A 224 45.47 -31.39 1.10
N ASN A 225 46.71 -30.89 1.08
CA ASN A 225 47.33 -30.31 -0.12
C ASN A 225 48.74 -30.87 -0.36
N GLY A 226 49.14 -30.99 -1.64
CA GLY A 226 50.48 -31.43 -2.08
C GLY A 226 50.72 -32.96 -2.11
N SER A 227 51.73 -33.45 -2.83
CA SER A 227 52.59 -32.78 -3.82
C SER A 227 53.29 -33.81 -4.74
N ASP A 228 53.98 -33.27 -5.75
CA ASP A 228 55.06 -33.89 -6.53
C ASP A 228 54.74 -35.02 -7.53
N ALA A 229 55.19 -34.78 -8.76
CA ALA A 229 54.99 -35.62 -9.92
C ALA A 229 56.15 -36.61 -10.14
N GLU A 230 55.90 -37.68 -10.92
CA GLU A 230 56.89 -38.04 -11.94
C GLU A 230 56.29 -38.62 -13.23
N THR A 231 57.00 -38.32 -14.32
CA THR A 231 56.83 -38.66 -15.74
C THR A 231 56.34 -40.10 -16.07
N LYS A 232 55.71 -40.42 -17.23
CA LYS A 232 56.16 -40.18 -18.64
C LYS A 232 55.04 -40.30 -19.71
N ARG A 233 55.27 -39.63 -20.85
CA ARG A 233 54.61 -39.81 -22.16
C ARG A 233 55.58 -40.53 -23.14
N PRO A 234 55.08 -41.44 -23.99
CA PRO A 234 55.18 -41.28 -25.46
C PRO A 234 53.77 -41.32 -26.10
N GLU A 235 53.37 -40.47 -27.05
CA GLU A 235 53.87 -40.21 -28.42
C GLU A 235 53.40 -41.21 -29.50
N THR A 236 52.58 -40.72 -30.45
CA THR A 236 52.44 -41.19 -31.86
C THR A 236 51.81 -42.58 -32.13
N SER A 237 51.14 -42.88 -33.26
CA SER A 237 50.61 -42.05 -34.38
C SER A 237 49.61 -42.84 -35.27
N ASN A 238 49.03 -42.13 -36.24
CA ASN A 238 48.43 -42.59 -37.51
C ASN A 238 47.00 -43.18 -37.52
N ALA A 239 46.21 -42.59 -38.42
CA ALA A 239 44.82 -42.93 -38.73
C ALA A 239 44.72 -44.02 -39.81
N SER A 240 43.51 -44.53 -40.01
CA SER A 240 43.02 -45.06 -41.30
C SER A 240 41.51 -44.90 -41.38
N ASN A 241 41.02 -44.25 -42.44
CA ASN A 241 39.59 -44.06 -42.71
C ASN A 241 39.05 -45.18 -43.61
N SER A 242 37.80 -45.59 -43.37
CA SER A 242 36.93 -46.16 -44.40
C SER A 242 35.47 -46.13 -43.94
N ASP A 243 34.63 -45.39 -44.70
CA ASP A 243 33.24 -45.72 -45.07
C ASP A 243 32.17 -45.94 -43.95
N THR A 244 30.91 -45.49 -44.07
CA THR A 244 30.17 -44.88 -45.20
C THR A 244 29.00 -44.00 -44.70
N LYS A 245 28.23 -43.39 -45.64
CA LYS A 245 26.98 -42.65 -45.40
C LYS A 245 25.90 -43.44 -44.61
N GLY A 246 25.01 -42.72 -43.93
CA GLY A 246 23.71 -43.22 -43.42
C GLY A 246 22.68 -43.51 -44.55
N PRO A 247 21.42 -43.80 -44.19
CA PRO A 247 20.49 -42.71 -43.86
C PRO A 247 19.45 -43.04 -42.75
N GLU A 248 18.49 -42.13 -42.55
CA GLU A 248 17.26 -42.31 -41.77
C GLU A 248 16.30 -43.36 -42.39
N THR A 249 15.40 -43.96 -41.59
CA THR A 249 13.92 -43.81 -41.71
C THR A 249 13.14 -44.71 -40.73
N SER A 250 11.85 -44.41 -40.58
CA SER A 250 10.85 -45.03 -39.69
C SER A 250 10.47 -46.48 -40.01
N ASN A 251 9.92 -47.22 -39.02
CA ASN A 251 8.53 -47.73 -39.06
C ASN A 251 8.06 -48.39 -37.74
N SER A 252 6.79 -48.83 -37.72
CA SER A 252 5.96 -49.18 -36.55
C SER A 252 5.41 -50.63 -36.59
N LEU A 253 4.55 -51.00 -35.61
CA LEU A 253 3.75 -52.24 -35.49
C LEU A 253 4.57 -53.50 -35.05
N ASP A 254 4.06 -54.54 -34.36
CA ASP A 254 2.77 -54.88 -33.69
C ASP A 254 3.04 -56.11 -32.75
N SER A 255 2.20 -56.63 -31.83
CA SER A 255 0.85 -56.34 -31.30
C SER A 255 0.60 -57.19 -30.00
N ASP A 256 -0.58 -57.03 -29.37
CA ASP A 256 -1.36 -58.06 -28.62
C ASP A 256 -0.89 -58.66 -27.26
N THR A 257 -1.73 -58.82 -26.21
CA THR A 257 -3.08 -58.30 -25.75
C THR A 257 -3.39 -58.89 -24.33
N LYS A 258 -4.55 -58.82 -23.62
CA LYS A 258 -5.97 -58.36 -23.78
C LYS A 258 -6.40 -57.69 -22.42
N GLY A 259 -7.62 -57.27 -22.05
CA GLY A 259 -9.02 -57.64 -22.38
C GLY A 259 -9.61 -58.66 -21.36
N PRO A 260 -10.88 -58.61 -20.89
CA PRO A 260 -12.05 -57.87 -21.44
C PRO A 260 -12.93 -57.06 -20.44
N GLU A 261 -14.03 -56.48 -20.97
CA GLU A 261 -15.12 -55.69 -20.33
C GLU A 261 -16.40 -56.54 -20.04
N THR A 262 -17.64 -56.11 -19.71
CA THR A 262 -18.45 -54.86 -19.49
C THR A 262 -19.62 -55.25 -18.51
N SER A 263 -20.67 -54.54 -18.04
CA SER A 263 -21.32 -53.17 -18.00
C SER A 263 -22.37 -53.26 -16.82
N ASN A 264 -23.43 -52.48 -16.50
CA ASN A 264 -24.14 -51.21 -16.87
C ASN A 264 -25.06 -50.84 -15.63
N GLY A 265 -25.94 -49.83 -15.52
CA GLY A 265 -26.36 -48.68 -16.36
C GLY A 265 -27.90 -48.47 -16.39
N SER A 266 -28.50 -47.61 -15.53
CA SER A 266 -29.95 -47.26 -15.48
C SER A 266 -30.26 -45.88 -14.81
N ASP A 267 -31.40 -45.25 -15.19
CA ASP A 267 -31.94 -43.97 -14.67
C ASP A 267 -32.95 -44.11 -13.51
N SER A 268 -33.17 -43.04 -12.71
CA SER A 268 -34.48 -42.30 -12.58
C SER A 268 -34.73 -41.49 -11.27
N GLU A 269 -35.30 -40.28 -11.47
CA GLU A 269 -36.22 -39.45 -10.64
C GLU A 269 -36.00 -39.07 -9.13
N THR A 270 -35.78 -37.75 -8.94
CA THR A 270 -36.37 -36.86 -7.89
C THR A 270 -36.03 -37.01 -6.39
N LYS A 271 -35.40 -35.97 -5.81
CA LYS A 271 -36.13 -34.92 -5.06
C LYS A 271 -35.28 -33.68 -4.66
N ARG A 272 -35.99 -32.56 -4.45
CA ARG A 272 -35.52 -31.24 -3.98
C ARG A 272 -36.13 -30.98 -2.59
N PRO A 273 -35.36 -30.47 -1.63
CA PRO A 273 -35.58 -29.11 -1.08
C PRO A 273 -34.29 -28.28 -1.15
N GLU A 274 -34.29 -27.00 -1.55
CA GLU A 274 -34.91 -25.83 -0.92
C GLU A 274 -34.26 -25.39 0.41
N THR A 275 -33.32 -24.44 0.27
CA THR A 275 -33.18 -23.20 1.05
C THR A 275 -33.20 -23.22 2.58
N SER A 276 -32.09 -22.77 3.18
CA SER A 276 -32.13 -21.84 4.33
C SER A 276 -30.82 -21.05 4.42
N ASN A 277 -30.91 -19.73 4.32
CA ASN A 277 -29.82 -18.76 4.26
C ASN A 277 -28.66 -19.04 5.25
N GLY A 278 -27.45 -19.22 4.71
CA GLY A 278 -26.24 -18.68 5.34
C GLY A 278 -26.04 -17.25 4.82
N SER A 279 -25.60 -16.32 5.67
CA SER A 279 -25.29 -14.96 5.26
C SER A 279 -23.82 -14.86 4.87
N ASP A 280 -23.52 -15.11 3.60
CA ASP A 280 -22.22 -14.78 3.02
C ASP A 280 -22.09 -13.25 2.97
N ALA A 281 -21.49 -12.70 4.02
CA ALA A 281 -21.02 -11.33 4.04
C ALA A 281 -19.75 -11.26 3.19
N GLU A 282 -19.92 -11.21 1.86
CA GLU A 282 -18.84 -10.83 0.95
C GLU A 282 -18.27 -9.49 1.42
N MET A 283 -17.05 -9.52 1.96
CA MET A 283 -16.27 -8.33 2.22
C MET A 283 -15.85 -7.78 0.85
N GLN A 284 -16.72 -6.96 0.26
CA GLN A 284 -16.40 -6.18 -0.91
C GLN A 284 -15.20 -5.31 -0.56
N ARG A 285 -14.02 -5.68 -1.06
CA ARG A 285 -12.85 -4.81 -1.03
C ARG A 285 -13.21 -3.59 -1.86
N GLU A 286 -13.47 -2.48 -1.18
CA GLU A 286 -13.58 -1.17 -1.81
C GLU A 286 -12.22 -0.85 -2.43
N ILE A 287 -12.15 -0.94 -3.76
CA ILE A 287 -10.97 -0.50 -4.50
C ILE A 287 -10.97 1.02 -4.40
N LYS A 288 -10.27 1.54 -3.38
CA LYS A 288 -10.03 2.97 -3.24
C LYS A 288 -9.37 3.47 -4.51
N LYS A 289 -9.66 4.72 -4.85
CA LYS A 289 -8.97 5.38 -5.95
C LYS A 289 -7.53 5.68 -5.52
N VAL A 290 -6.56 5.16 -6.27
CA VAL A 290 -5.19 5.69 -6.26
C VAL A 290 -5.22 7.04 -6.98
N SER A 291 -4.72 8.05 -6.30
CA SER A 291 -4.66 9.45 -6.74
C SER A 291 -3.20 9.89 -6.81
N ILE A 292 -2.90 10.80 -7.74
CA ILE A 292 -1.55 11.31 -7.99
C ILE A 292 -1.37 12.66 -7.30
N GLY A 293 -0.17 12.96 -6.81
CA GLY A 293 0.21 14.29 -6.34
C GLY A 293 1.66 14.62 -6.68
N TYR A 294 2.05 15.88 -6.54
CA TYR A 294 3.38 16.39 -6.90
C TYR A 294 3.99 17.20 -5.75
N TYR A 295 5.12 16.78 -5.18
CA TYR A 295 5.83 17.51 -4.13
C TYR A 295 6.82 18.51 -4.75
N VAL A 296 6.69 19.81 -4.44
CA VAL A 296 7.40 20.86 -5.20
C VAL A 296 8.04 22.01 -4.41
N ASP A 297 9.30 22.24 -4.77
CA ASP A 297 10.12 23.46 -4.71
C ASP A 297 10.94 23.49 -6.03
N SER A 298 10.26 23.74 -7.17
CA SER A 298 10.47 22.99 -8.45
C SER A 298 10.12 21.50 -8.30
N ALA A 299 10.16 20.68 -9.35
CA ALA A 299 9.96 19.24 -9.18
C ALA A 299 11.07 18.66 -8.27
N VAL A 300 10.71 17.91 -7.21
CA VAL A 300 11.69 17.38 -6.26
C VAL A 300 11.72 15.85 -6.33
N GLU A 301 12.76 15.32 -6.95
CA GLU A 301 13.05 13.89 -7.03
C GLU A 301 13.76 13.43 -5.75
N GLY A 302 13.60 12.15 -5.38
CA GLY A 302 14.36 11.56 -4.29
C GLY A 302 13.84 11.85 -2.87
N VAL A 303 12.61 12.36 -2.70
CA VAL A 303 11.97 12.51 -1.39
C VAL A 303 11.13 11.28 -1.07
N ASP A 304 11.39 10.62 0.07
CA ASP A 304 10.60 9.49 0.52
C ASP A 304 9.22 9.96 0.98
N PHE A 305 8.16 9.31 0.52
CA PHE A 305 6.78 9.55 0.94
C PHE A 305 6.19 8.31 1.61
N ASN A 306 5.35 8.52 2.63
CA ASN A 306 4.52 7.49 3.24
C ASN A 306 3.10 8.02 3.44
N CYS A 307 2.19 7.54 2.59
CA CYS A 307 0.77 7.88 2.53
C CYS A 307 -0.09 6.70 3.01
N THR A 308 0.22 6.15 4.18
CA THR A 308 -0.54 5.09 4.89
C THR A 308 -0.57 3.70 4.19
N THR A 309 -1.13 3.56 2.98
CA THR A 309 -1.02 2.34 2.14
C THR A 309 -0.04 2.47 0.98
N GLN A 310 0.19 3.70 0.50
CA GLN A 310 1.20 4.00 -0.52
C GLN A 310 2.50 4.47 0.16
N SER A 311 3.65 4.05 -0.33
CA SER A 311 4.97 4.45 0.20
C SER A 311 6.07 4.22 -0.82
N GLY A 312 6.90 5.22 -1.10
CA GLY A 312 7.98 5.15 -2.07
C GLY A 312 8.83 6.41 -2.04
N THR A 313 9.44 6.76 -3.17
CA THR A 313 10.26 7.96 -3.34
C THR A 313 9.74 8.74 -4.56
N THR A 314 9.82 10.08 -4.55
CA THR A 314 9.36 10.92 -5.67
C THR A 314 10.25 10.84 -6.91
N ASP A 315 9.66 10.97 -8.10
CA ASP A 315 10.33 10.92 -9.41
C ASP A 315 10.82 12.30 -9.91
N GLU A 316 11.38 12.36 -11.13
CA GLU A 316 11.85 13.59 -11.82
C GLU A 316 10.78 14.71 -11.92
N ASN A 317 9.49 14.39 -11.77
CA ASN A 317 8.38 15.35 -11.78
C ASN A 317 7.85 15.68 -10.36
N GLY A 318 8.50 15.14 -9.32
CA GLY A 318 8.07 15.24 -7.92
C GLY A 318 6.87 14.34 -7.59
N THR A 319 6.55 13.37 -8.43
CA THR A 319 5.31 12.60 -8.38
C THR A 319 5.29 11.62 -7.21
N PHE A 320 4.17 11.54 -6.50
CA PHE A 320 3.86 10.50 -5.53
C PHE A 320 2.43 9.98 -5.72
N THR A 321 2.12 8.83 -5.11
CA THR A 321 0.77 8.25 -5.11
C THR A 321 0.22 8.14 -3.69
N PHE A 322 -1.10 8.26 -3.56
CA PHE A 322 -1.82 8.10 -2.30
C PHE A 322 -3.23 7.55 -2.57
N GLU A 323 -3.85 6.90 -1.60
CA GLU A 323 -5.26 6.53 -1.69
C GLU A 323 -6.18 7.61 -1.10
N ASP A 324 -7.40 7.72 -1.62
CA ASP A 324 -8.40 8.69 -1.14
C ASP A 324 -8.69 8.54 0.37
N ASN A 325 -8.66 9.68 1.08
CA ASN A 325 -8.82 9.85 2.54
C ASN A 325 -7.58 9.49 3.40
N GLU A 326 -6.43 9.21 2.80
CA GLU A 326 -5.20 8.91 3.55
C GLU A 326 -4.32 10.15 3.76
N SER A 327 -3.42 10.10 4.74
CA SER A 327 -2.51 11.22 5.07
C SER A 327 -1.06 10.83 4.76
N CYS A 328 -0.30 11.78 4.22
CA CYS A 328 1.07 11.58 3.76
C CYS A 328 2.09 12.23 4.69
N THR A 329 3.22 11.56 4.91
CA THR A 329 4.45 12.17 5.44
C THR A 329 5.53 12.16 4.37
N PHE A 330 6.41 13.17 4.40
CA PHE A 330 7.52 13.34 3.44
C PHE A 330 8.85 13.48 4.20
N THR A 331 9.86 12.73 3.78
CA THR A 331 11.12 12.52 4.50
C THR A 331 12.33 12.45 3.57
N ILE A 332 13.50 12.82 4.08
CA ILE A 332 14.80 12.42 3.48
C ILE A 332 15.63 11.77 4.57
N GLY A 333 15.96 10.49 4.41
CA GLY A 333 16.57 9.65 5.44
C GLY A 333 15.75 9.66 6.72
N ASN A 334 16.28 10.26 7.79
CA ASN A 334 15.59 10.40 9.08
C ASN A 334 14.89 11.78 9.26
N VAL A 335 15.00 12.69 8.29
CA VAL A 335 14.49 14.06 8.40
C VAL A 335 13.04 14.14 7.94
N LEU A 336 12.11 14.40 8.86
CA LEU A 336 10.74 14.80 8.52
C LEU A 336 10.75 16.20 7.88
N LEU A 337 10.31 16.28 6.61
CA LEU A 337 10.11 17.54 5.89
C LEU A 337 8.71 18.09 6.15
N ARG A 338 7.67 17.27 5.88
CA ARG A 338 6.26 17.70 5.88
C ARG A 338 5.32 16.56 6.27
N GLU A 339 4.19 16.93 6.87
CA GLU A 339 3.02 16.07 7.06
C GLU A 339 1.82 16.73 6.34
N VAL A 340 1.10 15.98 5.52
CA VAL A 340 -0.07 16.44 4.76
C VAL A 340 -1.28 15.61 5.16
N ASN A 341 -2.30 16.27 5.69
CA ASN A 341 -3.53 15.62 6.13
C ASN A 341 -4.39 15.25 4.91
N ALA A 342 -5.14 14.15 5.00
CA ALA A 342 -6.12 13.70 4.00
C ALA A 342 -7.06 14.81 3.49
N SER A 343 -7.48 15.72 4.38
CA SER A 343 -8.32 16.88 4.02
C SER A 343 -7.65 17.85 3.03
N SER A 344 -6.33 17.76 2.84
CA SER A 344 -5.51 18.61 1.98
C SER A 344 -5.03 17.90 0.70
N LEU A 345 -5.46 16.65 0.47
CA LEU A 345 -5.05 15.80 -0.66
C LEU A 345 -6.22 15.56 -1.62
N GLU A 346 -6.04 15.82 -2.92
CA GLU A 346 -6.97 15.46 -4.00
C GLU A 346 -6.18 15.06 -5.27
N ASP A 347 -6.83 14.41 -6.23
CA ASP A 347 -6.17 13.93 -7.44
C ASP A 347 -5.54 15.06 -8.27
N ASN A 348 -4.23 14.93 -8.55
CA ASN A 348 -3.35 15.93 -9.16
C ASN A 348 -3.06 17.17 -8.27
N VAL A 349 -3.10 17.00 -6.94
CA VAL A 349 -2.71 18.07 -5.99
C VAL A 349 -1.20 18.36 -6.03
N THR A 350 -0.87 19.64 -5.96
CA THR A 350 0.50 20.11 -5.76
C THR A 350 0.77 20.31 -4.27
N ILE A 351 1.73 19.56 -3.69
CA ILE A 351 2.24 19.79 -2.35
C ILE A 351 3.38 20.81 -2.45
N PHE A 352 3.02 22.09 -2.43
CA PHE A 352 3.97 23.19 -2.46
C PHE A 352 4.66 23.34 -1.10
N GLU A 353 5.99 23.35 -1.12
CA GLU A 353 6.83 23.42 0.08
C GLU A 353 6.90 24.85 0.65
N ASP A 354 5.94 25.23 1.49
CA ASP A 354 5.85 26.59 2.04
C ASP A 354 6.79 26.91 3.22
N ASN A 355 7.70 26.01 3.63
CA ASN A 355 8.68 26.24 4.70
C ASN A 355 10.09 26.49 4.14
N THR A 356 10.56 27.74 4.24
CA THR A 356 11.89 28.17 3.75
C THR A 356 13.07 27.36 4.30
N LYS A 357 12.98 26.74 5.49
CA LYS A 357 14.06 25.87 6.00
C LYS A 357 14.05 24.47 5.39
N VAL A 358 12.90 23.97 4.94
CA VAL A 358 12.83 22.73 4.15
C VAL A 358 13.41 23.00 2.77
N ALA A 359 12.96 24.07 2.10
CA ALA A 359 13.51 24.54 0.82
C ALA A 359 15.04 24.74 0.87
N GLN A 360 15.56 25.42 1.91
CA GLN A 360 17.00 25.60 2.08
C GLN A 360 17.76 24.27 2.21
N LEU A 361 17.17 23.24 2.83
CA LEU A 361 17.74 21.90 2.87
C LEU A 361 17.68 21.24 1.48
N LEU A 362 16.51 21.20 0.84
CA LEU A 362 16.30 20.59 -0.48
C LEU A 362 17.28 21.14 -1.52
N GLN A 363 17.31 22.47 -1.68
CA GLN A 363 18.17 23.15 -2.66
C GLN A 363 19.67 23.05 -2.33
N THR A 364 20.05 22.71 -1.08
CA THR A 364 21.45 22.41 -0.71
C THR A 364 21.82 20.95 -1.00
N LEU A 365 20.86 20.02 -0.98
CA LEU A 365 21.09 18.59 -1.25
C LEU A 365 21.06 18.24 -2.75
N ASP A 366 20.48 19.13 -3.55
CA ASP A 366 20.38 19.10 -5.01
C ASP A 366 21.67 18.68 -5.74
N SER A 367 21.57 17.75 -6.69
CA SER A 367 22.73 17.08 -7.31
C SER A 367 23.59 18.03 -8.15
N ASP A 368 23.00 18.88 -8.99
CA ASP A 368 23.71 19.83 -9.85
C ASP A 368 23.86 21.23 -9.21
N GLY A 369 23.05 21.53 -8.19
CA GLY A 369 23.03 22.79 -7.46
C GLY A 369 22.25 23.91 -8.16
N ASN A 370 21.29 23.56 -9.02
CA ASN A 370 20.52 24.47 -9.86
C ASN A 370 19.00 24.18 -9.81
N ALA A 371 18.44 23.97 -8.61
CA ALA A 371 17.03 23.97 -8.18
C ALA A 371 15.92 24.53 -9.11
N SER A 372 16.24 25.52 -9.95
CA SER A 372 15.39 26.05 -11.01
C SER A 372 15.08 25.09 -12.16
N ASN A 373 15.86 24.02 -12.38
CA ASN A 373 15.60 22.98 -13.40
C ASN A 373 14.85 21.75 -12.84
N GLY A 374 14.81 21.59 -11.52
CA GLY A 374 14.40 20.42 -10.76
C GLY A 374 15.22 20.40 -9.44
N ILE A 375 14.96 19.49 -8.53
CA ILE A 375 15.85 19.20 -7.38
C ILE A 375 16.04 17.68 -7.33
N GLU A 376 17.26 17.20 -7.54
CA GLU A 376 17.60 15.77 -7.44
C GLU A 376 18.22 15.45 -6.08
N ILE A 377 17.47 14.77 -5.20
CA ILE A 377 17.99 14.30 -3.90
C ILE A 377 18.66 12.93 -4.06
N LEU A 378 19.98 12.94 -4.25
CA LEU A 378 20.81 11.73 -4.36
C LEU A 378 20.62 10.75 -3.17
N PRO A 379 20.64 9.42 -3.39
CA PRO A 379 20.60 8.42 -2.32
C PRO A 379 21.65 8.63 -1.22
N GLU A 380 22.84 9.10 -1.60
CA GLU A 380 23.92 9.46 -0.68
C GLU A 380 23.52 10.55 0.33
N ALA A 381 22.61 11.47 -0.03
CA ALA A 381 22.11 12.51 0.86
C ALA A 381 21.25 11.93 1.99
N HIS A 382 20.42 10.93 1.68
CA HIS A 382 19.66 10.18 2.70
C HIS A 382 20.60 9.54 3.72
N ASP A 383 21.70 8.95 3.24
CA ASP A 383 22.64 8.24 4.10
C ASP A 383 23.51 9.17 4.95
N VAL A 384 23.89 10.35 4.44
CA VAL A 384 24.52 11.41 5.27
C VAL A 384 23.58 11.82 6.41
N LEU A 385 22.30 12.04 6.11
CA LEU A 385 21.31 12.45 7.12
C LEU A 385 21.03 11.35 8.15
N LYS A 386 21.00 10.07 7.73
CA LYS A 386 20.90 8.90 8.63
C LYS A 386 22.13 8.79 9.54
N GLU A 387 23.35 8.85 8.98
CA GLU A 387 24.61 8.68 9.73
C GLU A 387 24.88 9.83 10.71
N ARG A 388 24.62 11.08 10.31
CA ARG A 388 24.65 12.23 11.22
C ARG A 388 23.46 12.26 12.20
N ASN A 389 22.53 11.30 12.10
CA ASN A 389 21.32 11.16 12.91
C ASN A 389 20.45 12.43 12.95
N ILE A 390 20.33 13.09 11.79
CA ILE A 390 19.52 14.30 11.62
C ILE A 390 18.06 13.86 11.52
N THR A 391 17.27 14.18 12.55
CA THR A 391 15.86 13.76 12.67
C THR A 391 14.87 14.91 12.41
N LYS A 392 15.38 16.12 12.15
CA LYS A 392 14.61 17.35 11.94
C LYS A 392 15.38 18.28 11.02
N VAL A 393 14.64 19.06 10.23
CA VAL A 393 15.18 20.09 9.33
C VAL A 393 16.22 20.95 10.06
N PRO A 394 17.46 21.06 9.53
CA PRO A 394 18.52 21.86 10.14
C PRO A 394 18.12 23.32 10.33
N LYS A 395 18.71 23.98 11.35
CA LYS A 395 18.29 25.35 11.73
C LYS A 395 19.32 26.41 11.39
N TYR A 396 20.59 26.03 11.38
CA TYR A 396 21.71 26.93 11.18
C TYR A 396 22.50 26.48 9.97
N ASP A 397 23.02 27.43 9.20
CA ASP A 397 23.77 27.11 7.97
C ASP A 397 25.04 26.30 8.28
N SER A 398 25.57 26.36 9.51
CA SER A 398 26.64 25.48 10.02
C SER A 398 26.29 23.99 9.96
N ASP A 399 25.02 23.65 10.19
CA ASP A 399 24.53 22.28 10.14
C ASP A 399 24.52 21.79 8.68
N LEU A 400 24.25 22.71 7.74
CA LEU A 400 24.29 22.45 6.29
C LEU A 400 25.71 22.38 5.73
N VAL A 401 26.69 23.13 6.28
CA VAL A 401 28.12 22.97 5.94
C VAL A 401 28.55 21.52 6.10
N ASP A 402 28.30 20.97 7.30
CA ASP A 402 28.65 19.61 7.68
C ASP A 402 28.00 18.56 6.76
N ILE A 403 26.70 18.70 6.46
CA ILE A 403 25.95 17.79 5.58
C ILE A 403 26.49 17.85 4.16
N LYS A 404 26.73 19.05 3.63
CA LYS A 404 27.21 19.27 2.27
C LYS A 404 28.66 18.81 2.08
N ASP A 405 29.52 18.96 3.09
CA ASP A 405 30.90 18.44 3.04
C ASP A 405 30.92 16.90 3.09
N ASP A 406 30.11 16.25 3.94
CA ASP A 406 29.96 14.79 3.95
C ASP A 406 29.38 14.24 2.64
N LEU A 407 28.35 14.90 2.09
CA LEU A 407 27.72 14.50 0.82
C LEU A 407 28.71 14.58 -0.35
N LYS A 408 29.51 15.65 -0.40
CA LYS A 408 30.57 15.82 -1.41
C LYS A 408 31.69 14.78 -1.28
N ILE A 409 31.91 14.22 -0.08
CA ILE A 409 32.84 13.09 0.13
C ILE A 409 32.22 11.76 -0.34
N LYS A 410 30.91 11.54 -0.11
CA LYS A 410 30.23 10.29 -0.52
C LYS A 410 29.93 10.21 -2.02
N ALA A 411 29.20 11.19 -2.55
CA ALA A 411 28.74 11.22 -3.93
C ALA A 411 29.85 11.60 -4.93
N SER A 412 30.95 12.19 -4.46
CA SER A 412 32.16 12.54 -5.22
C SER A 412 31.89 13.31 -6.52
N GLU A 413 31.83 12.63 -7.67
CA GLU A 413 31.62 13.25 -9.00
C GLU A 413 30.13 13.37 -9.39
N ARG A 414 29.21 12.86 -8.57
CA ARG A 414 27.76 13.04 -8.76
C ARG A 414 27.22 14.35 -8.16
N TYR A 415 27.82 14.85 -7.08
CA TYR A 415 27.30 15.99 -6.32
C TYR A 415 28.11 17.30 -6.52
N HIS A 416 27.47 18.24 -7.21
CA HIS A 416 28.02 19.53 -7.59
C HIS A 416 27.51 20.70 -6.73
N GLY A 417 26.41 20.51 -6.00
CA GLY A 417 25.80 21.52 -5.11
C GLY A 417 26.71 22.13 -4.04
N ASP A 418 26.20 23.21 -3.45
CA ASP A 418 26.77 23.96 -2.32
C ASP A 418 25.65 24.52 -1.43
N ILE A 419 25.98 25.20 -0.33
CA ILE A 419 24.99 25.69 0.64
C ILE A 419 24.16 26.84 0.05
N VAL A 420 22.86 26.62 -0.05
CA VAL A 420 21.88 27.67 -0.40
C VAL A 420 21.52 28.48 0.85
N SER A 421 21.37 29.81 0.72
CA SER A 421 20.98 30.65 1.87
C SER A 421 19.47 30.71 2.07
N GLU A 422 19.03 31.03 3.29
CA GLU A 422 17.61 31.28 3.61
C GLU A 422 17.00 32.46 2.81
N GLN A 423 17.84 33.31 2.20
CA GLN A 423 17.37 34.33 1.26
C GLN A 423 17.06 33.71 -0.10
N ASP A 424 18.04 33.03 -0.69
CA ASP A 424 17.96 32.49 -2.05
C ASP A 424 16.87 31.41 -2.13
N ALA A 425 16.80 30.53 -1.13
CA ALA A 425 15.76 29.49 -1.03
C ALA A 425 14.35 30.09 -0.96
N ARG A 426 14.19 31.27 -0.35
CA ARG A 426 12.90 31.97 -0.30
C ARG A 426 12.55 32.67 -1.61
N GLU A 427 13.55 33.21 -2.31
CA GLU A 427 13.36 33.79 -3.65
C GLU A 427 12.97 32.69 -4.65
N HIS A 428 13.59 31.51 -4.59
CA HIS A 428 13.20 30.33 -5.37
C HIS A 428 11.77 29.87 -5.07
N LEU A 429 11.38 29.76 -3.79
CA LEU A 429 9.99 29.47 -3.41
C LEU A 429 8.99 30.52 -3.90
N GLU A 430 9.38 31.79 -3.96
CA GLU A 430 8.57 32.84 -4.57
C GLU A 430 8.49 32.72 -6.10
N GLU A 431 9.43 32.08 -6.78
CA GLU A 431 9.32 31.77 -8.22
C GLU A 431 8.51 30.49 -8.46
N THR A 432 8.72 29.43 -7.69
CA THR A 432 7.88 28.21 -7.73
C THR A 432 6.41 28.54 -7.48
N ARG A 433 6.09 29.41 -6.52
CA ARG A 433 4.71 29.87 -6.31
C ARG A 433 4.13 30.60 -7.53
N LYS A 434 4.92 31.44 -8.21
CA LYS A 434 4.47 32.12 -9.46
C LYS A 434 4.20 31.09 -10.57
N LYS A 435 5.05 30.08 -10.74
CA LYS A 435 4.81 28.97 -11.70
C LYS A 435 3.45 28.30 -11.41
N ILE A 436 3.20 27.93 -10.15
CA ILE A 436 1.93 27.31 -9.70
C ILE A 436 0.72 28.20 -9.98
N GLU A 437 0.80 29.50 -9.68
CA GLU A 437 -0.25 30.49 -9.93
C GLU A 437 -0.51 30.68 -11.45
N GLU A 438 0.55 30.79 -12.26
CA GLU A 438 0.47 30.96 -13.72
C GLU A 438 -0.08 29.73 -14.45
N HIS A 439 0.24 28.52 -13.94
CA HIS A 439 -0.30 27.26 -14.44
C HIS A 439 -1.66 26.87 -13.83
N ASN A 440 -2.19 27.64 -12.88
CA ASN A 440 -3.46 27.39 -12.16
C ASN A 440 -3.48 25.96 -11.52
N GLN A 441 -2.36 25.53 -10.95
CA GLN A 441 -2.26 24.29 -10.19
C GLN A 441 -2.91 24.48 -8.80
N ARG A 442 -3.59 23.45 -8.27
CA ARG A 442 -4.21 23.50 -6.93
C ARG A 442 -3.23 22.99 -5.88
N THR A 443 -2.92 23.83 -4.89
CA THR A 443 -2.04 23.46 -3.78
C THR A 443 -2.80 22.71 -2.67
N GLN A 444 -2.08 22.02 -1.80
CA GLN A 444 -2.64 21.41 -0.58
C GLN A 444 -3.46 22.40 0.27
N ASN A 445 -3.07 23.68 0.25
CA ASN A 445 -3.73 24.75 0.99
C ASN A 445 -5.07 25.14 0.34
N ASP A 446 -5.17 25.11 -0.99
CA ASP A 446 -6.42 25.36 -1.73
C ASP A 446 -7.43 24.22 -1.52
N VAL A 447 -6.98 22.97 -1.65
CA VAL A 447 -7.79 21.77 -1.41
C VAL A 447 -8.41 21.81 -0.01
N LYS A 448 -7.57 22.13 0.99
CA LYS A 448 -8.01 22.26 2.38
C LYS A 448 -9.00 23.41 2.56
N ALA A 449 -8.75 24.57 1.95
CA ALA A 449 -9.62 25.74 2.07
C ALA A 449 -11.02 25.49 1.46
N ILE A 450 -11.09 24.80 0.32
CA ILE A 450 -12.35 24.39 -0.31
C ILE A 450 -13.15 23.48 0.63
N ARG A 451 -12.54 22.40 1.11
CA ARG A 451 -13.22 21.39 1.95
C ARG A 451 -13.60 21.90 3.34
N ASP A 452 -12.84 22.84 3.90
CA ASP A 452 -13.22 23.50 5.14
C ASP A 452 -14.42 24.45 4.92
N ALA A 453 -14.46 25.19 3.80
CA ALA A 453 -15.61 26.03 3.44
C ALA A 453 -16.88 25.22 3.11
N GLU A 454 -16.75 24.07 2.45
CA GLU A 454 -17.87 23.12 2.24
C GLU A 454 -18.44 22.64 3.57
N ARG A 455 -17.58 22.30 4.54
CA ARG A 455 -17.98 21.86 5.88
C ARG A 455 -18.66 22.98 6.69
N GLU A 456 -18.23 24.22 6.54
CA GLU A 456 -18.93 25.38 7.13
C GLU A 456 -20.29 25.65 6.46
N GLY A 457 -20.38 25.49 5.14
CA GLY A 457 -21.63 25.54 4.38
C GLY A 457 -22.64 24.53 4.89
N GLU A 458 -22.29 23.24 4.90
CA GLU A 458 -23.16 22.18 5.45
C GLU A 458 -23.54 22.43 6.92
N LYS A 459 -22.62 22.96 7.73
CA LYS A 459 -22.91 23.31 9.12
C LYS A 459 -23.97 24.40 9.21
N SER A 460 -23.89 25.43 8.38
CA SER A 460 -24.89 26.52 8.34
C SER A 460 -26.27 26.03 7.90
N ASP A 461 -26.34 25.14 6.91
CA ASP A 461 -27.60 24.52 6.48
C ASP A 461 -28.20 23.62 7.57
N ARG A 462 -27.38 22.83 8.27
CA ARG A 462 -27.83 22.01 9.41
C ARG A 462 -28.30 22.87 10.58
N GLU A 463 -27.63 23.98 10.87
CA GLU A 463 -28.04 24.94 11.91
C GLU A 463 -29.38 25.61 11.54
N ALA A 464 -29.54 26.10 10.30
CA ALA A 464 -30.81 26.66 9.81
C ALA A 464 -31.96 25.62 9.80
N MET A 465 -31.68 24.37 9.44
CA MET A 465 -32.65 23.28 9.56
C MET A 465 -33.04 23.02 11.03
N SER A 466 -32.09 23.10 11.97
CA SER A 466 -32.36 22.93 13.40
C SER A 466 -33.21 24.08 13.98
N GLU A 467 -32.93 25.32 13.63
CA GLU A 467 -33.76 26.49 14.00
C GLU A 467 -35.19 26.33 13.45
N SER A 468 -35.33 25.90 12.18
CA SER A 468 -36.65 25.63 11.59
C SER A 468 -37.44 24.54 12.33
N HIS A 469 -36.74 23.59 12.95
CA HIS A 469 -37.35 22.54 13.77
C HIS A 469 -37.71 23.04 15.18
N GLU A 470 -36.92 23.92 15.79
CA GLU A 470 -37.30 24.57 17.05
C GLU A 470 -38.54 25.48 16.87
N ASP A 471 -38.57 26.32 15.83
CA ASP A 471 -39.71 27.18 15.50
C ASP A 471 -40.98 26.36 15.21
N ALA A 472 -40.85 25.24 14.50
CA ALA A 472 -41.96 24.31 14.29
C ALA A 472 -42.45 23.67 15.61
N ASN A 473 -41.55 23.43 16.57
CA ASN A 473 -41.89 22.84 17.86
C ASN A 473 -42.52 23.88 18.82
N GLN A 474 -42.04 25.12 18.84
CA GLN A 474 -42.71 26.24 19.54
C GLN A 474 -44.10 26.51 18.95
N THR A 475 -44.23 26.42 17.62
CA THR A 475 -45.52 26.53 16.91
C THR A 475 -46.46 25.37 17.26
N ARG A 476 -45.95 24.16 17.51
CA ARG A 476 -46.77 23.05 18.04
C ARG A 476 -47.23 23.31 19.48
N ASN A 477 -46.29 23.57 20.39
CA ASN A 477 -46.58 23.78 21.81
C ASN A 477 -47.63 24.91 22.03
N SER A 478 -47.48 26.03 21.33
CA SER A 478 -48.43 27.16 21.40
C SER A 478 -49.81 26.85 20.79
N ASN A 479 -49.93 25.85 19.91
CA ASN A 479 -51.22 25.36 19.42
C ASN A 479 -51.83 24.31 20.37
N GLU A 480 -51.04 23.43 20.99
CA GLU A 480 -51.53 22.49 22.02
C GLU A 480 -52.04 23.24 23.27
N GLU A 481 -51.31 24.26 23.74
CA GLU A 481 -51.76 25.13 24.84
C GLU A 481 -53.06 25.89 24.50
N ARG A 482 -53.27 26.25 23.21
CA ARG A 482 -54.52 26.84 22.71
C ARG A 482 -55.68 25.84 22.61
N VAL A 483 -55.42 24.55 22.43
CA VAL A 483 -56.44 23.49 22.49
C VAL A 483 -56.85 23.23 23.93
N LEU A 484 -55.89 23.05 24.84
CA LEU A 484 -56.16 22.85 26.27
C LEU A 484 -56.91 24.04 26.91
N ASN A 485 -56.58 25.28 26.51
CA ASN A 485 -57.34 26.48 26.91
C ASN A 485 -58.71 26.61 26.24
N ARG A 486 -59.04 25.85 25.18
CA ARG A 486 -60.40 25.76 24.65
C ARG A 486 -61.22 24.71 25.39
N GLU A 487 -60.68 23.52 25.57
CA GLU A 487 -61.36 22.39 26.23
C GLU A 487 -61.73 22.76 27.68
N SER A 488 -60.79 23.30 28.46
CA SER A 488 -61.04 23.75 29.84
C SER A 488 -62.04 24.92 29.96
N ASN A 489 -62.20 25.75 28.92
CA ASN A 489 -63.25 26.77 28.88
C ASN A 489 -64.61 26.19 28.45
N GLN A 490 -64.63 25.14 27.62
CA GLN A 490 -65.86 24.41 27.30
C GLN A 490 -66.39 23.63 28.52
N GLU A 491 -65.54 22.96 29.29
CA GLU A 491 -65.95 22.31 30.55
C GLU A 491 -66.54 23.32 31.54
N ARG A 492 -65.90 24.47 31.74
CA ARG A 492 -66.41 25.55 32.61
C ARG A 492 -67.76 26.13 32.13
N THR A 493 -67.96 26.20 30.82
CA THR A 493 -69.24 26.65 30.25
C THR A 493 -70.34 25.61 30.54
N ALA A 494 -70.04 24.31 30.33
CA ALA A 494 -70.96 23.23 30.61
C ALA A 494 -71.32 23.11 32.11
N GLU A 495 -70.35 23.33 33.02
CA GLU A 495 -70.64 23.42 34.46
C GLU A 495 -71.58 24.59 34.78
N GLN A 496 -71.39 25.77 34.18
CA GLN A 496 -72.28 26.91 34.39
C GLN A 496 -73.70 26.67 33.84
N GLU A 497 -73.83 26.04 32.67
CA GLU A 497 -75.12 25.68 32.10
C GLU A 497 -75.84 24.63 32.98
N ALA A 498 -75.16 23.57 33.40
CA ALA A 498 -75.72 22.56 34.31
C ALA A 498 -76.11 23.13 35.68
N MET A 499 -75.35 24.07 36.24
CA MET A 499 -75.75 24.80 37.44
C MET A 499 -77.02 25.63 37.20
N SER A 500 -77.15 26.28 36.04
CA SER A 500 -78.34 27.09 35.71
C SER A 500 -79.62 26.24 35.59
N GLU A 501 -79.56 25.09 34.92
CA GLU A 501 -80.70 24.15 34.84
C GLU A 501 -81.10 23.64 36.23
N SER A 502 -80.13 23.36 37.11
CA SER A 502 -80.41 22.92 38.48
C SER A 502 -81.17 23.96 39.30
N HIS A 503 -80.89 25.26 39.09
CA HIS A 503 -81.58 26.37 39.74
C HIS A 503 -83.00 26.57 39.19
N GLU A 504 -83.22 26.39 37.89
CA GLU A 504 -84.55 26.50 37.28
C GLU A 504 -85.48 25.36 37.72
N ASN A 505 -84.96 24.13 37.75
CA ASN A 505 -85.69 22.95 38.21
C ASN A 505 -86.05 23.02 39.72
N ALA A 506 -85.17 23.61 40.54
CA ALA A 506 -85.45 23.91 41.94
C ALA A 506 -86.57 24.95 42.13
N ASN A 507 -86.70 25.94 41.23
CA ASN A 507 -87.81 26.90 41.25
C ASN A 507 -89.15 26.27 40.84
N GLN A 508 -89.18 25.40 39.83
CA GLN A 508 -90.40 24.66 39.48
C GLN A 508 -90.87 23.77 40.65
N THR A 509 -89.92 23.18 41.39
CA THR A 509 -90.18 22.39 42.61
C THR A 509 -90.68 23.23 43.79
N ARG A 510 -90.39 24.54 43.84
CA ARG A 510 -90.99 25.46 44.83
C ARG A 510 -92.42 25.83 44.47
N ASN A 511 -92.67 26.33 43.27
CA ASN A 511 -94.01 26.77 42.85
C ASN A 511 -95.07 25.67 43.01
N SER A 512 -94.72 24.43 42.64
CA SER A 512 -95.59 23.25 42.78
C SER A 512 -95.84 22.78 44.23
N ASN A 513 -95.06 23.28 45.20
CA ASN A 513 -95.35 23.10 46.63
C ASN A 513 -96.17 24.26 47.22
N GLU A 514 -96.03 25.49 46.71
CA GLU A 514 -96.84 26.63 47.15
C GLU A 514 -98.31 26.49 46.71
N GLU A 515 -98.59 26.00 45.50
CA GLU A 515 -99.96 25.62 45.09
C GLU A 515 -100.60 24.52 45.96
N ARG A 516 -99.77 23.65 46.56
CA ARG A 516 -100.21 22.59 47.50
C ARG A 516 -100.47 23.10 48.91
N ILE A 517 -99.92 24.26 49.28
CA ILE A 517 -100.16 24.93 50.57
C ILE A 517 -101.39 25.85 50.47
N SER A 518 -101.69 26.42 49.29
CA SER A 518 -102.90 27.23 49.07
C SER A 518 -104.20 26.44 48.91
N ASN A 519 -104.16 25.10 48.92
CA ASN A 519 -105.31 24.20 48.75
C ASN A 519 -105.52 23.26 49.95
N ARG A 520 -105.27 23.75 51.17
CA ARG A 520 -105.37 22.96 52.41
C ARG A 520 -105.82 23.78 53.62
#